data_AF-A0A9W5X5D1-F1
#
_entry.id   AF-A0A9W5X5D1-F1
#
_cell.length_a   1.000
_cell.length_b   1.000
_cell.length_c   1.000
_cell.angle_alpha   90.00
_cell.angle_beta   90.00
_cell.angle_gamma   90.00
#
_symmetry.space_group_name_H-M   'P 1'
#
loop_
_entity.id
_entity.type
_entity.pdbx_description
1 polymer ?
#
loop_
_entity_poly.entity_id
_entity_poly.type
_entity_poly.pdbx_seq_one_letter_code
_entity_poly.pdbx_strand_id
1 'polypeptide(L)'
;MDKIAANQAFSEFLSSERLNTNQIKFVQLIIDYVVKNGYLEKKVLQQDPFRSLGSVSELFHNNIDDAKGIIAVINTINQNSELPGD
;
A
#
# COMPACT_ATOMS: atom_id res chain seq x y z
N MET A 1 0.30 -6.22 -16.30
CA MET A 1 -0.64 -7.22 -15.76
C MET A 1 -0.71 -7.13 -14.22
N ASP A 2 -0.73 -5.93 -13.64
CA ASP A 2 -0.25 -5.78 -12.24
C ASP A 2 -1.31 -5.33 -11.25
N LYS A 3 -2.43 -4.82 -11.76
CA LYS A 3 -3.60 -4.49 -10.94
C LYS A 3 -4.19 -5.72 -10.26
N ILE A 4 -4.16 -6.87 -10.91
CA ILE A 4 -4.74 -8.12 -10.38
C ILE A 4 -3.87 -8.66 -9.23
N ALA A 5 -2.55 -8.72 -9.41
CA ALA A 5 -1.62 -9.18 -8.38
C ALA A 5 -1.66 -8.27 -7.14
N ALA A 6 -1.71 -6.95 -7.35
CA ALA A 6 -1.92 -5.98 -6.29
C ALA A 6 -3.22 -6.26 -5.53
N ASN A 7 -4.35 -6.35 -6.25
CA ASN A 7 -5.65 -6.52 -5.64
C ASN A 7 -5.77 -7.85 -4.89
N GLN A 8 -5.15 -8.92 -5.39
CA GLN A 8 -5.10 -10.20 -4.68
C GLN A 8 -4.28 -10.12 -3.40
N ALA A 9 -3.06 -9.57 -3.47
CA ALA A 9 -2.22 -9.42 -2.29
C ALA A 9 -2.90 -8.55 -1.23
N PHE A 10 -3.49 -7.42 -1.63
CA PHE A 10 -4.24 -6.57 -0.71
C PHE A 10 -5.55 -7.20 -0.21
N SER A 11 -6.24 -8.00 -1.01
CA SER A 11 -7.42 -8.74 -0.56
C SER A 11 -7.05 -9.75 0.53
N GLU A 12 -5.86 -10.36 0.44
CA GLU A 12 -5.35 -11.25 1.48
C GLU A 12 -5.07 -10.49 2.78
N PHE A 13 -4.47 -9.29 2.70
CA PHE A 13 -4.28 -8.39 3.85
C PHE A 13 -5.61 -7.96 4.48
N LEU A 14 -6.59 -7.56 3.67
CA LEU A 14 -7.90 -7.12 4.13
C LEU A 14 -8.75 -8.26 4.70
N SER A 15 -8.55 -9.49 4.21
CA SER A 15 -9.22 -10.68 4.72
C SER A 15 -8.57 -11.21 5.99
N SER A 16 -7.32 -10.84 6.26
CA SER A 16 -6.66 -11.15 7.51
C SER A 16 -7.29 -10.29 8.61
N GLU A 17 -8.07 -10.89 9.51
CA GLU A 17 -8.75 -10.22 10.65
C GLU A 17 -7.78 -9.56 11.67
N ARG A 18 -6.51 -9.41 11.29
CA ARG A 18 -5.43 -8.82 12.08
C ARG A 18 -5.33 -7.31 11.91
N LEU A 19 -5.92 -6.75 10.85
CA LEU A 19 -5.87 -5.31 10.58
C LEU A 19 -7.00 -4.56 11.28
N ASN A 20 -6.64 -3.44 11.91
CA ASN A 20 -7.58 -2.49 12.49
C ASN A 20 -8.12 -1.54 11.42
N THR A 21 -9.21 -0.83 11.74
CA THR A 21 -9.88 0.11 10.83
C THR A 21 -8.95 1.12 10.17
N ASN A 22 -7.96 1.66 10.89
CA ASN A 22 -7.01 2.62 10.32
C ASN A 22 -6.04 1.96 9.33
N GLN A 23 -5.56 0.75 9.63
CA GLN A 23 -4.70 -0.03 8.74
C GLN A 23 -5.46 -0.44 7.47
N ILE A 24 -6.71 -0.89 7.61
CA ILE A 24 -7.60 -1.22 6.49
C ILE A 24 -7.79 -0.01 5.57
N LYS A 25 -8.13 1.16 6.12
CA LYS A 25 -8.27 2.40 5.35
C LYS A 25 -6.98 2.79 4.63
N PHE A 26 -5.84 2.63 5.31
CA PHE A 26 -4.53 2.92 4.73
C PHE A 26 -4.24 2.02 3.53
N VAL A 27 -4.48 0.72 3.66
CA VAL A 27 -4.34 -0.26 2.58
C VAL A 27 -5.28 0.06 1.42
N GLN A 28 -6.55 0.38 1.69
CA GLN A 28 -7.51 0.77 0.64
C GLN A 28 -7.06 2.01 -0.13
N LEU A 29 -6.50 3.02 0.55
CA LEU A 29 -5.95 4.20 -0.12
C LEU A 29 -4.77 3.87 -1.01
N ILE A 30 -3.88 2.95 -0.59
CA ILE A 30 -2.78 2.50 -1.45
C ILE A 30 -3.35 1.86 -2.73
N ILE A 31 -4.32 0.95 -2.58
CA ILE A 31 -4.96 0.29 -3.73
C ILE A 31 -5.54 1.33 -4.68
N ASP A 32 -6.35 2.25 -4.17
CA ASP A 32 -7.00 3.28 -5.00
C ASP A 32 -5.96 4.13 -5.74
N TYR A 33 -4.93 4.59 -5.02
CA TYR A 33 -3.87 5.41 -5.60
C TYR A 33 -3.11 4.66 -6.69
N VAL A 34 -2.73 3.41 -6.44
CA VAL A 34 -1.98 2.60 -7.38
C VAL A 34 -2.83 2.19 -8.58
N VAL A 35 -4.10 1.84 -8.38
CA VAL A 35 -5.02 1.50 -9.48
C VAL A 35 -5.27 2.71 -10.39
N LYS A 36 -5.31 3.92 -9.80
CA LYS A 36 -5.55 5.18 -10.48
C LYS A 36 -4.30 5.72 -11.21
N ASN A 37 -3.15 5.75 -10.54
CA ASN A 37 -1.92 6.35 -11.07
C ASN A 37 -0.99 5.33 -11.74
N GLY A 38 -1.17 4.02 -11.48
CA GLY A 38 -0.27 2.96 -11.93
C GLY A 38 0.93 2.73 -11.01
N TYR A 39 1.27 3.69 -10.15
CA TYR A 39 2.37 3.65 -9.20
C TYR A 39 2.03 4.44 -7.94
N LEU A 40 2.82 4.29 -6.88
CA LEU A 40 2.73 5.06 -5.64
C LEU A 40 4.10 5.52 -5.17
N GLU A 41 4.28 6.83 -5.09
CA GLU A 41 5.50 7.44 -4.57
C GLU A 41 5.52 7.44 -3.04
N LYS A 42 6.71 7.24 -2.46
CA LYS A 42 6.91 7.33 -1.00
C LYS A 42 6.50 8.69 -0.43
N LYS A 43 6.58 9.76 -1.24
CA LYS A 43 6.16 11.12 -0.87
C LYS A 43 4.64 11.22 -0.65
N VAL A 44 3.84 10.38 -1.32
CA VAL A 44 2.38 10.35 -1.18
C VAL A 44 1.98 9.80 0.18
N LEU A 45 2.74 8.83 0.70
CA LEU A 45 2.53 8.29 2.05
C LEU A 45 2.73 9.35 3.16
N GLN A 46 3.42 10.45 2.86
CA GLN A 46 3.63 11.58 3.76
C GLN A 46 2.63 12.74 3.54
N GLN A 47 1.69 12.58 2.61
CA GLN A 47 0.65 13.56 2.28
C GLN A 47 -0.72 13.05 2.70
N ASP A 48 -1.69 13.95 2.78
CA ASP A 48 -3.09 13.58 2.98
C ASP A 48 -3.63 12.81 1.75
N PRO A 49 -4.50 11.80 1.95
CA PRO A 49 -5.11 11.36 3.23
C PRO A 49 -4.26 10.37 4.06
N PHE A 50 -3.11 9.90 3.56
CA PHE A 50 -2.27 8.92 4.27
C PHE A 50 -1.74 9.47 5.59
N ARG A 51 -1.22 10.69 5.58
CA ARG A 51 -0.71 11.37 6.79
C ARG A 51 -1.79 11.52 7.86
N SER A 52 -3.04 11.76 7.48
CA SER A 52 -4.16 11.88 8.41
C SER A 52 -4.50 10.55 9.10
N LEU A 53 -4.20 9.40 8.49
CA LEU A 53 -4.39 8.08 9.11
C LEU A 53 -3.24 7.67 10.03
N GLY A 54 -2.06 8.28 9.86
CA GLY A 54 -0.82 7.90 10.53
C GLY A 54 0.22 7.36 9.55
N SER A 55 1.49 7.39 9.96
CA SER A 55 2.57 6.84 9.13
C SER A 55 2.53 5.31 9.09
N VAL A 56 3.05 4.69 8.03
CA VAL A 56 3.21 3.22 7.95
C VAL A 56 3.87 2.66 9.21
N SER A 57 4.94 3.30 9.67
CA SER A 57 5.66 2.86 10.88
C SER A 57 4.82 2.94 12.15
N GLU A 58 3.84 3.85 12.22
CA GLU A 58 2.96 4.01 13.39
C GLU A 58 1.79 3.03 13.31
N LEU A 59 1.18 2.91 12.14
CA LEU A 59 0.07 1.98 11.89
C LEU A 59 0.51 0.52 12.01
N PHE A 60 1.74 0.18 11.63
CA PHE A 60 2.25 -1.19 11.62
C PHE A 60 3.41 -1.40 12.60
N HIS A 61 3.55 -0.55 13.62
CA HIS A 61 4.63 -0.64 14.62
C HIS A 61 4.70 -2.03 15.31
N ASN A 62 3.54 -2.65 15.55
CA ASN A 62 3.43 -3.96 16.20
C ASN A 62 3.54 -5.14 15.21
N ASN A 63 3.45 -4.87 13.91
CA ASN A 63 3.28 -5.87 12.86
C ASN A 63 4.17 -5.54 11.66
N ILE A 64 5.48 -5.74 11.86
CA ILE A 64 6.51 -5.47 10.84
C ILE A 64 6.33 -6.35 9.61
N ASP A 65 5.81 -7.57 9.76
CA ASP A 65 5.57 -8.49 8.65
C ASP A 65 4.51 -7.94 7.68
N ASP A 66 3.39 -7.45 8.22
CA ASP A 66 2.34 -6.78 7.45
C ASP A 66 2.86 -5.51 6.76
N ALA A 67 3.68 -4.70 7.47
CA ALA A 67 4.33 -3.53 6.90
C ALA A 67 5.21 -3.90 5.69
N LYS A 68 6.04 -4.95 5.83
CA LYS A 68 6.91 -5.44 4.76
C LYS A 68 6.11 -5.93 3.56
N GLY A 69 5.02 -6.66 3.82
CA GLY A 69 4.13 -7.14 2.79
C GLY A 69 3.51 -6.02 1.96
N ILE A 70 2.98 -4.98 2.62
CA ILE A 70 2.42 -3.80 1.95
C ILE A 70 3.47 -3.09 1.10
N ILE A 71 4.67 -2.86 1.64
CA ILE A 71 5.76 -2.20 0.92
C ILE A 71 6.24 -3.05 -0.26
N ALA A 72 6.30 -4.38 -0.10
CA ALA A 72 6.65 -5.30 -1.18
C ALA A 72 5.65 -5.21 -2.33
N VAL A 73 4.35 -5.22 -2.03
CA VAL A 73 3.28 -5.06 -3.04
C VAL A 73 3.39 -3.72 -3.76
N ILE A 74 3.57 -2.62 -3.03
CA ILE A 74 3.81 -1.29 -3.63
C ILE A 74 5.02 -1.33 -4.57
N ASN A 75 6.13 -1.93 -4.13
CA ASN A 75 7.34 -2.00 -4.92
C ASN A 75 7.16 -2.83 -6.19
N THR A 76 6.50 -3.99 -6.09
CA THR A 76 6.13 -4.81 -7.26
C THR A 76 5.32 -3.99 -8.25
N ILE A 77 4.35 -3.21 -7.80
CA ILE A 77 3.53 -2.42 -8.73
C ILE A 77 4.35 -1.29 -9.34
N ASN A 78 5.15 -0.57 -8.55
CA ASN A 78 6.03 0.48 -9.05
C ASN A 78 7.07 -0.04 -10.05
N GLN A 79 7.59 -1.26 -9.87
CA GLN A 79 8.53 -1.90 -10.81
C GLN A 79 7.87 -2.28 -12.13
N ASN A 80 6.60 -2.69 -12.08
CA ASN A 80 5.85 -3.05 -13.28
C ASN A 80 5.20 -1.82 -13.97
N SER A 81 5.05 -0.72 -13.24
CA SER A 81 4.75 0.57 -13.86
C SER A 81 5.99 0.98 -14.65
N GLU A 82 5.84 1.20 -15.95
CA GLU A 82 6.88 1.77 -16.81
C GLU A 82 7.19 3.20 -16.33
N LEU A 83 7.93 3.33 -15.23
CA LEU A 83 8.71 4.52 -14.94
C LEU A 83 9.79 4.55 -16.03
N PRO A 84 9.76 5.50 -16.98
CA PRO A 84 10.91 5.69 -17.85
C PRO A 84 12.12 5.91 -16.93
N GLY A 85 13.12 5.05 -17.12
CA GLY A 85 14.35 5.09 -16.35
C GLY A 85 14.95 6.49 -16.34
N ASP A 86 15.56 6.82 -15.21
CA ASP A 86 16.51 7.92 -15.07
C ASP A 86 17.58 7.83 -16.18
#